data_AF-A0A2E1YU08-F1
#
_entry.id   AF-A0A2E1YU08-F1
#
_cell.length_a   1.000
_cell.length_b   1.000
_cell.length_c   1.000
_cell.angle_alpha   90.00
_cell.angle_beta   90.00
_cell.angle_gamma   90.00
#
_symmetry.space_group_name_H-M   'P 1'
#
loop_
_entity.id
_entity.type
_entity.pdbx_description
1 polymer ?
#
loop_
_entity_poly.entity_id
_entity_poly.type
_entity_poly.pdbx_seq_one_letter_code
_entity_poly.pdbx_strand_id
1 'polypeptide(L)'
;MNILSNIEKFTVSQLNYSIKNLIENKFQIVSVIGEVSQVKKHGSGHIYFSLKDEESVISAICWRSVVPRLKINLEDGIKVEIKGKITTYSQQSKYQLIVQQIVFEGEGNLLKLLEQRKRRLAELGFFDESKKKEISKFPNSIGVITSESGAVIKDIIHRVSDR
;
A
#
# COMPACT_ATOMS: atom_id res chain seq x y z
N MET A 1 41.78 26.85 11.10
CA MET A 1 42.15 26.25 9.80
C MET A 1 41.03 26.63 8.82
N ASN A 2 41.34 27.46 7.82
CA ASN A 2 40.31 28.04 6.96
C ASN A 2 39.87 27.00 5.92
N ILE A 3 38.71 26.37 6.13
CA ILE A 3 38.15 25.31 5.25
C ILE A 3 37.89 25.85 3.82
N LEU A 4 37.89 27.18 3.66
CA LEU A 4 37.58 27.85 2.40
C LEU A 4 38.76 27.98 1.42
N SER A 5 40.00 27.65 1.80
CA SER A 5 41.18 27.99 0.99
C SER A 5 41.61 26.92 -0.05
N ASN A 6 40.89 25.81 -0.20
CA ASN A 6 41.18 24.81 -1.24
C ASN A 6 39.94 23.95 -1.59
N ILE A 7 38.85 24.61 -2.01
CA ILE A 7 37.59 23.92 -2.34
C ILE A 7 37.56 23.60 -3.84
N GLU A 8 37.29 22.33 -4.15
CA GLU A 8 37.04 21.87 -5.51
C GLU A 8 35.83 22.60 -6.11
N LYS A 9 35.99 23.15 -7.31
CA LYS A 9 34.92 23.89 -8.00
C LYS A 9 34.13 22.95 -8.88
N PHE A 10 32.81 22.92 -8.68
CA PHE A 10 31.87 22.19 -9.52
C PHE A 10 31.01 23.18 -10.33
N THR A 11 30.71 22.85 -11.58
CA THR A 11 29.54 23.44 -12.25
C THR A 11 28.26 22.90 -11.62
N VAL A 12 27.14 23.60 -11.80
CA VAL A 12 25.83 23.17 -11.28
C VAL A 12 25.49 21.75 -11.76
N SER A 13 25.77 21.45 -13.03
CA SER A 13 25.53 20.12 -13.62
C SER A 13 26.44 19.04 -13.02
N GLN A 14 27.73 19.35 -12.81
CA GLN A 14 28.66 18.41 -12.17
C GLN A 14 28.24 18.10 -10.73
N LEU A 15 27.87 19.13 -9.96
CA LEU A 15 27.40 18.95 -8.60
C LEU A 15 26.14 18.09 -8.54
N ASN A 16 25.16 18.37 -9.40
CA ASN A 16 23.91 17.62 -9.42
C ASN A 16 24.11 16.16 -9.85
N TYR A 17 24.99 15.91 -10.82
CA TYR A 17 25.35 14.55 -11.23
C TYR A 17 26.05 13.78 -10.10
N SER A 18 26.99 14.43 -9.40
CA SER A 18 27.65 13.85 -8.23
C SER A 18 26.65 13.50 -7.12
N ILE A 19 25.72 14.40 -6.81
CA ILE A 19 24.65 14.16 -5.82
C ILE A 19 23.75 13.00 -6.25
N LYS A 20 23.33 12.98 -7.52
CA LYS A 20 22.51 11.90 -8.09
C LYS A 20 23.19 10.55 -7.87
N ASN A 21 24.45 10.43 -8.26
CA ASN A 21 25.21 9.19 -8.15
C ASN A 21 25.37 8.75 -6.70
N LEU A 22 25.67 9.68 -5.78
CA LEU A 22 25.79 9.36 -4.35
C LEU A 22 24.48 8.80 -3.79
N ILE A 23 23.35 9.39 -4.16
CA ILE A 23 22.03 8.97 -3.67
C ILE A 23 21.62 7.63 -4.29
N GLU A 24 21.72 7.48 -5.61
CA GLU A 24 21.35 6.24 -6.30
C GLU A 24 22.22 5.06 -5.88
N ASN A 25 23.52 5.28 -5.60
CA ASN A 25 24.42 4.24 -5.11
C ASN A 25 24.14 3.86 -3.66
N LYS A 26 23.85 4.85 -2.80
CA LYS A 26 23.57 4.60 -1.37
C LYS A 26 22.19 4.00 -1.15
N PHE A 27 21.20 4.42 -1.92
CA PHE A 27 19.79 4.07 -1.77
C PHE A 27 19.27 3.35 -3.02
N GLN A 28 19.80 2.15 -3.28
CA GLN A 28 19.45 1.37 -4.47
C GLN A 28 17.97 1.00 -4.51
N ILE A 29 17.44 0.47 -3.40
CA ILE A 29 16.02 0.19 -3.16
C ILE A 29 15.72 0.57 -1.71
N VAL A 30 14.66 1.33 -1.50
CA VAL A 30 14.19 1.73 -0.17
C VAL A 30 12.74 1.34 0.03
N SER A 31 12.35 1.16 1.29
CA SER A 31 10.94 1.08 1.70
C SER A 31 10.60 2.31 2.53
N VAL A 32 9.55 3.04 2.13
CA VAL A 32 9.15 4.29 2.76
C VAL A 32 7.67 4.22 3.11
N ILE A 33 7.32 4.57 4.34
CA ILE A 33 5.95 4.61 4.83
C ILE A 33 5.50 6.07 4.89
N GLY A 34 4.25 6.32 4.52
CA GLY A 34 3.64 7.63 4.70
C GLY A 34 2.22 7.69 4.17
N GLU A 35 1.62 8.86 4.31
CA GLU A 35 0.30 9.17 3.77
C GLU A 35 0.43 9.74 2.36
N VAL A 36 -0.38 9.22 1.45
CA VAL A 36 -0.47 9.71 0.08
C VAL A 36 -1.22 11.04 0.06
N SER A 37 -0.73 12.00 -0.71
CA SER A 37 -1.36 13.30 -0.93
C SER A 37 -1.10 13.82 -2.34
N GLN A 38 -1.95 14.74 -2.80
CA GLN A 38 -1.79 15.43 -4.07
C GLN A 38 -1.66 14.48 -5.28
N VAL A 39 -2.44 13.40 -5.32
CA VAL A 39 -2.42 12.45 -6.43
C VAL A 39 -2.86 13.12 -7.73
N LYS A 40 -2.00 13.04 -8.75
CA LYS A 40 -2.22 13.57 -10.10
C LYS A 40 -1.99 12.47 -11.12
N LYS A 41 -3.07 12.07 -11.79
CA LYS A 41 -3.04 11.12 -12.91
C LYS A 41 -2.84 11.92 -14.20
N HIS A 42 -1.68 11.79 -14.84
CA HIS A 42 -1.37 12.52 -16.06
C HIS A 42 -1.90 11.78 -17.31
N GLY A 43 -2.19 12.51 -18.39
CA GLY A 43 -2.66 11.91 -19.65
C GLY A 43 -1.69 10.89 -20.30
N SER A 44 -0.42 10.89 -19.90
CA SER A 44 0.58 9.89 -20.30
C SER A 44 0.42 8.53 -19.57
N GLY A 45 -0.48 8.46 -18.59
CA GLY A 45 -0.70 7.29 -17.75
C GLY A 45 0.29 7.16 -16.59
N HIS A 46 1.11 8.19 -16.31
CA HIS A 46 1.91 8.26 -15.10
C HIS A 46 1.09 8.84 -13.95
N ILE A 47 1.39 8.39 -12.73
CA ILE A 47 0.79 8.93 -11.51
C ILE A 47 1.89 9.63 -10.73
N TYR A 48 1.67 10.91 -10.44
CA TYR A 48 2.52 11.71 -9.57
C TYR A 48 1.77 11.95 -8.28
N PHE A 49 2.45 11.87 -7.15
CA PHE A 49 1.86 12.15 -5.84
C PHE A 49 2.96 12.52 -4.85
N SER A 50 2.56 12.95 -3.67
CA SER A 50 3.45 13.25 -2.56
C SER A 50 3.21 12.25 -1.43
N LEU A 51 4.28 11.71 -0.86
CA LEU A 51 4.23 10.90 0.34
C LEU A 51 4.68 11.77 1.51
N LYS A 52 3.84 11.91 2.53
CA LYS A 52 4.10 12.77 3.71
C LYS A 52 4.07 11.97 5.01
N ASP A 53 4.84 12.41 5.98
CA ASP A 53 4.74 12.05 7.40
C ASP A 53 4.46 13.32 8.24
N GLU A 54 4.76 13.28 9.54
CA GLU A 54 4.52 14.40 10.45
C GLU A 54 5.45 15.60 10.20
N GLU A 55 6.66 15.37 9.66
CA GLU A 55 7.71 16.39 9.56
C GLU A 55 8.15 16.67 8.11
N SER A 56 7.93 15.72 7.21
CA SER A 56 8.59 15.65 5.91
C SER A 56 7.66 15.22 4.79
N VAL A 57 8.01 15.61 3.57
CA VAL A 57 7.32 15.24 2.35
C VAL A 57 8.31 14.89 1.25
N ILE A 58 8.00 13.86 0.46
CA ILE A 58 8.77 13.46 -0.72
C ILE A 58 7.85 13.28 -1.92
N SER A 59 8.26 13.79 -3.08
CA SER A 59 7.56 13.54 -4.33
C SER A 59 7.80 12.11 -4.82
N ALA A 60 6.75 11.47 -5.30
CA ALA A 60 6.79 10.12 -5.83
C ALA A 60 6.20 10.07 -7.25
N ILE A 61 6.79 9.22 -8.08
CA ILE A 61 6.34 8.95 -9.45
C ILE A 61 6.11 7.46 -9.63
N CYS A 62 4.92 7.11 -10.11
CA CYS A 62 4.61 5.79 -10.61
C CYS A 62 4.49 5.83 -12.14
N TRP A 63 5.42 5.16 -12.81
CA TRP A 63 5.43 5.06 -14.26
C TRP A 63 4.26 4.22 -14.77
N ARG A 64 3.77 4.55 -15.97
CA ARG A 64 2.67 3.84 -16.66
C ARG A 64 2.88 2.32 -16.70
N SER A 65 4.12 1.87 -16.85
CA SER A 65 4.48 0.45 -16.90
C SER A 65 4.33 -0.29 -15.56
N VAL A 66 4.26 0.45 -14.46
CA VAL A 66 4.12 -0.06 -13.09
C VAL A 66 2.68 0.09 -12.61
N VAL A 67 1.94 1.12 -13.07
CA VAL A 67 0.56 1.40 -12.66
C VAL A 67 -0.37 0.17 -12.69
N PRO A 68 -0.42 -0.66 -13.77
CA PRO A 68 -1.29 -1.84 -13.81
C PRO A 68 -0.92 -2.93 -12.78
N ARG A 69 0.30 -2.90 -12.24
CA ARG A 69 0.78 -3.85 -11.23
C ARG A 69 0.46 -3.37 -9.80
N LEU A 70 0.02 -2.13 -9.64
CA LEU A 70 -0.48 -1.65 -8.37
C LEU A 70 -1.80 -2.36 -8.06
N LYS A 71 -1.86 -3.08 -6.95
CA LYS A 71 -3.09 -3.70 -6.43
C LYS A 71 -4.00 -2.70 -5.71
N ILE A 72 -3.65 -1.41 -5.74
CA ILE A 72 -4.24 -0.35 -4.93
C ILE A 72 -4.59 0.81 -5.85
N ASN A 73 -5.80 1.36 -5.67
CA ASN A 73 -6.14 2.66 -6.24
C ASN A 73 -5.53 3.76 -5.37
N LEU A 74 -4.54 4.48 -5.90
CA LEU A 74 -3.92 5.60 -5.21
C LEU A 74 -4.92 6.75 -5.08
N GLU A 75 -5.24 7.10 -3.84
CA GLU A 75 -6.12 8.19 -3.44
C GLU A 75 -5.46 8.99 -2.32
N ASP A 76 -5.85 10.25 -2.14
CA ASP A 76 -5.32 11.08 -1.06
C ASP A 76 -5.82 10.55 0.31
N GLY A 77 -4.97 10.61 1.33
CA GLY A 77 -5.30 10.25 2.71
C GLY A 77 -5.04 8.78 3.08
N ILE A 78 -4.67 7.93 2.12
CA ILE A 78 -4.32 6.53 2.44
C ILE A 78 -2.89 6.43 2.95
N LYS A 79 -2.66 5.60 3.97
CA LYS A 79 -1.32 5.25 4.44
C LYS A 79 -0.80 4.01 3.72
N VAL A 80 0.41 4.10 3.21
CA VAL A 80 1.02 3.06 2.37
C VAL A 80 2.49 2.87 2.71
N GLU A 81 2.98 1.65 2.46
CA GLU A 81 4.40 1.35 2.34
C GLU A 81 4.75 1.26 0.85
N ILE A 82 5.75 2.04 0.43
CA ILE A 82 6.22 2.13 -0.95
C ILE A 82 7.63 1.60 -1.04
N LYS A 83 7.84 0.61 -1.91
CA LYS A 83 9.17 0.13 -2.29
C LYS A 83 9.56 0.71 -3.64
N GLY A 84 10.76 1.26 -3.70
CA GLY A 84 11.20 1.99 -4.89
C GLY A 84 12.64 2.45 -4.84
N LYS A 85 13.02 3.23 -5.86
CA LYS A 85 14.36 3.82 -5.99
C LYS A 85 14.30 5.32 -5.76
N ILE A 86 15.28 5.87 -5.04
CA ILE A 86 15.42 7.32 -4.96
C ILE A 86 16.25 7.80 -6.15
N THR A 87 15.81 8.86 -6.82
CA THR A 87 16.56 9.52 -7.89
C THR A 87 16.48 11.04 -7.73
N THR A 88 17.31 11.77 -8.46
CA THR A 88 17.18 13.21 -8.61
C THR A 88 16.61 13.57 -9.98
N TYR A 89 15.75 14.59 -10.01
CA TYR A 89 15.42 15.27 -11.24
C TYR A 89 16.52 16.28 -11.58
N SER A 90 17.38 15.90 -12.53
CA SER A 90 18.63 16.59 -12.86
C SER A 90 18.47 18.03 -13.33
N GLN A 91 17.28 18.46 -13.77
CA GLN A 91 17.04 19.84 -14.18
C GLN A 91 16.67 20.77 -13.01
N GLN A 92 16.13 20.25 -11.92
CA GLN A 92 15.65 21.07 -10.78
C GLN A 92 16.30 20.71 -9.44
N SER A 93 17.26 19.79 -9.41
CA SER A 93 17.94 19.32 -8.19
C SER A 93 16.97 18.85 -7.10
N LYS A 94 15.85 18.24 -7.50
CA LYS A 94 14.82 17.71 -6.59
C LYS A 94 14.96 16.21 -6.47
N TYR A 95 14.81 15.68 -5.24
CA TYR A 95 14.75 14.24 -5.00
C TYR A 95 13.33 13.72 -5.21
N GLN A 96 13.21 12.51 -5.75
CA GLN A 96 11.93 11.84 -5.93
C GLN A 96 12.06 10.33 -5.79
N LEU A 97 10.97 9.70 -5.35
CA LEU A 97 10.83 8.25 -5.23
C LEU A 97 10.20 7.68 -6.50
N ILE A 98 10.92 6.82 -7.20
CA ILE A 98 10.37 6.00 -8.29
C ILE A 98 9.72 4.77 -7.67
N VAL A 99 8.40 4.71 -7.77
CA VAL A 99 7.58 3.61 -7.27
C VAL A 99 7.82 2.34 -8.06
N GLN A 100 8.09 1.24 -7.37
CA GLN A 100 8.11 -0.11 -7.93
C GLN A 100 6.98 -0.99 -7.37
N GLN A 101 6.65 -0.83 -6.09
CA GLN A 101 5.56 -1.54 -5.43
C GLN A 101 4.93 -0.65 -4.35
N ILE A 102 3.62 -0.78 -4.14
CA ILE A 102 2.87 -0.12 -3.08
C ILE A 102 2.00 -1.17 -2.39
N VAL A 103 1.96 -1.14 -1.06
CA VAL A 103 1.06 -1.93 -0.22
C VAL A 103 0.41 -1.02 0.81
N PHE A 104 -0.79 -1.36 1.30
CA PHE A 104 -1.40 -0.60 2.38
C PHE A 104 -0.57 -0.76 3.65
N GLU A 105 -0.42 0.33 4.41
CA GLU A 105 0.18 0.24 5.73
C GLU A 105 -0.67 -0.70 6.59
N GLY A 106 -0.06 -1.75 7.15
CA GLY A 106 -0.75 -2.73 7.98
C GLY A 106 -1.33 -3.96 7.26
N GLU A 107 -1.30 -4.04 5.93
CA GLU A 107 -1.69 -5.26 5.19
C GLU A 107 -0.80 -6.46 5.58
N GLY A 108 0.49 -6.21 5.81
CA GLY A 108 1.42 -7.22 6.33
C GLY A 108 1.07 -7.70 7.75
N ASN A 109 0.56 -6.82 8.60
CA ASN A 109 0.05 -7.19 9.93
C ASN A 109 -1.22 -8.03 9.83
N LEU A 110 -2.14 -7.67 8.94
CA LEU A 110 -3.36 -8.44 8.71
C LEU A 110 -3.05 -9.85 8.19
N LEU A 111 -2.15 -9.96 7.21
CA LEU A 111 -1.71 -11.25 6.68
C LEU A 111 -1.02 -12.10 7.75
N LYS A 112 -0.16 -11.49 8.57
CA LYS A 112 0.48 -12.16 9.71
C LYS A 112 -0.55 -12.66 10.73
N LEU A 113 -1.57 -11.85 11.04
CA LEU A 113 -2.65 -12.23 11.95
C LEU A 113 -3.50 -13.38 11.38
N LEU A 114 -3.77 -13.35 10.07
CA LEU A 114 -4.50 -14.39 9.37
C LEU A 114 -3.74 -15.71 9.39
N GLU A 115 -2.46 -15.71 9.07
CA GLU A 115 -1.60 -16.90 9.11
C GLU A 115 -1.49 -17.47 10.53
N GLN A 116 -1.33 -16.62 11.54
CA GLN A 116 -1.35 -17.04 12.95
C GLN A 116 -2.67 -17.72 13.33
N ARG A 117 -3.82 -17.12 12.96
CA ARG A 117 -5.14 -17.72 13.23
C ARG A 117 -5.34 -19.03 12.49
N LYS A 118 -4.91 -19.12 11.23
CA LYS A 118 -5.01 -20.33 10.42
C LYS A 118 -4.22 -21.48 11.04
N ARG A 119 -2.98 -21.23 11.50
CA ARG A 119 -2.18 -22.23 12.23
C ARG A 119 -2.87 -22.68 13.51
N ARG A 120 -3.31 -21.73 14.34
CA ARG A 120 -4.03 -22.06 15.59
C ARG A 120 -5.28 -22.91 15.35
N LEU A 121 -6.09 -22.56 14.36
CA LEU A 121 -7.31 -23.30 14.02
C LEU A 121 -6.99 -24.70 13.45
N ALA A 122 -5.89 -24.82 12.69
CA ALA A 122 -5.39 -26.11 12.21
C ALA A 122 -4.89 -27.00 13.35
N GLU A 123 -4.13 -26.46 14.31
CA GLU A 123 -3.66 -27.18 15.50
C GLU A 123 -4.82 -27.67 16.38
N LEU A 124 -5.89 -26.88 16.49
CA LEU A 124 -7.12 -27.28 17.17
C LEU A 124 -7.94 -28.32 16.36
N GLY A 125 -7.49 -28.67 15.15
CA GLY A 125 -8.13 -29.66 14.30
C GLY A 125 -9.46 -29.21 13.69
N PHE A 126 -9.74 -27.90 13.64
CA PHE A 126 -10.98 -27.38 13.03
C PHE A 126 -11.03 -27.61 11.51
N PHE A 127 -9.89 -27.90 10.88
CA PHE A 127 -9.80 -28.22 9.46
C PHE A 127 -9.63 -29.72 9.18
N ASP A 128 -9.64 -30.58 10.21
CA ASP A 128 -9.49 -32.03 10.05
C ASP A 128 -10.64 -32.60 9.21
N GLU A 129 -10.31 -33.27 8.11
CA GLU A 129 -11.33 -33.91 7.27
C GLU A 129 -12.11 -34.98 8.02
N SER A 130 -11.46 -35.68 8.98
CA SER A 130 -12.10 -36.67 9.83
C SER A 130 -13.17 -36.11 10.76
N LYS A 131 -13.16 -34.80 11.03
CA LYS A 131 -14.15 -34.10 11.86
C LYS A 131 -15.21 -33.38 11.04
N LYS A 132 -15.08 -33.35 9.71
CA LYS A 132 -16.11 -32.73 8.84
C LYS A 132 -17.38 -33.57 8.91
N LYS A 133 -18.49 -32.89 9.20
CA LYS A 133 -19.83 -33.49 9.13
C LYS A 133 -20.37 -33.33 7.72
N GLU A 134 -21.17 -34.30 7.28
CA GLU A 134 -21.93 -34.16 6.05
C GLU A 134 -22.82 -32.92 6.13
N ILE A 135 -22.75 -32.10 5.09
CA ILE A 135 -23.60 -30.92 4.99
C ILE A 135 -25.01 -31.42 4.63
N SER A 136 -25.94 -31.26 5.56
CA SER A 136 -27.35 -31.59 5.31
C SER A 136 -27.84 -30.82 4.07
N LYS A 137 -28.54 -31.53 3.16
CA LYS A 137 -29.16 -30.90 1.98
C LYS A 137 -30.13 -29.78 2.34
N PHE A 138 -30.79 -29.87 3.50
CA PHE A 138 -31.73 -28.89 3.98
C PHE A 138 -31.38 -28.46 5.42
N PRO A 139 -31.30 -27.15 5.70
CA PRO A 139 -31.04 -26.67 7.05
C PRO A 139 -32.27 -26.86 7.94
N ASN A 140 -32.08 -27.42 9.14
CA ASN A 140 -33.15 -27.54 10.14
C ASN A 140 -33.46 -26.21 10.83
N SER A 141 -32.51 -25.27 10.80
CA SER A 141 -32.65 -23.95 11.42
C SER A 141 -31.83 -22.94 10.62
N ILE A 142 -32.40 -21.75 10.41
CA ILE A 142 -31.77 -20.65 9.69
C ILE A 142 -31.57 -19.50 10.67
N GLY A 143 -30.31 -19.15 10.94
CA GLY A 143 -29.94 -17.95 11.69
C GLY A 143 -29.76 -16.77 10.75
N VAL A 144 -30.40 -15.64 11.05
CA VAL A 144 -30.31 -14.41 10.26
C VAL A 144 -29.54 -13.37 11.07
N ILE A 145 -28.44 -12.86 10.51
CA ILE A 145 -27.66 -11.76 11.10
C ILE A 145 -27.78 -10.56 10.17
N THR A 146 -28.37 -9.48 10.67
CA THR A 146 -28.59 -8.23 9.94
C THR A 146 -28.39 -7.05 10.88
N SER A 147 -28.20 -5.84 10.33
CA SER A 147 -28.28 -4.61 11.11
C SER A 147 -29.69 -4.39 11.64
N GLU A 148 -29.78 -3.76 12.81
CA GLU A 148 -31.07 -3.46 13.49
C GLU A 148 -32.01 -2.61 12.62
N SER A 149 -31.45 -1.76 11.76
CA SER A 149 -32.17 -0.89 10.81
C SER A 149 -32.51 -1.55 9.47
N GLY A 150 -32.10 -2.80 9.23
CA GLY A 150 -32.25 -3.46 7.93
C GLY A 150 -33.69 -3.84 7.60
N ALA A 151 -34.25 -3.28 6.53
CA ALA A 151 -35.57 -3.66 6.00
C ALA A 151 -35.70 -5.16 5.65
N VAL A 152 -34.57 -5.84 5.44
CA VAL A 152 -34.45 -7.26 5.13
C VAL A 152 -35.10 -8.15 6.21
N ILE A 153 -35.10 -7.73 7.48
CA ILE A 153 -35.70 -8.55 8.54
C ILE A 153 -37.22 -8.68 8.37
N LYS A 154 -37.88 -7.62 7.90
CA LYS A 154 -39.32 -7.62 7.64
C LYS A 154 -39.66 -8.51 6.45
N ASP A 155 -38.87 -8.48 5.39
CA ASP A 155 -39.06 -9.33 4.21
C ASP A 155 -38.92 -10.82 4.54
N ILE A 156 -37.93 -11.18 5.36
CA ILE A 156 -37.73 -12.57 5.78
C ILE A 156 -38.91 -13.02 6.65
N ILE A 157 -39.34 -12.21 7.62
CA ILE A 157 -40.49 -12.53 8.49
C ILE A 157 -41.77 -12.69 7.65
N HIS A 158 -42.02 -11.80 6.69
CA HIS A 158 -43.22 -11.84 5.86
C HIS A 158 -43.24 -13.09 4.97
N ARG A 159 -42.11 -13.39 4.30
CA ARG A 159 -41.96 -14.58 3.43
C ARG A 159 -42.06 -15.91 4.19
N VAL A 160 -41.68 -15.94 5.46
CA VAL A 160 -41.82 -17.14 6.31
C VAL A 160 -43.25 -17.28 6.84
N SER A 161 -43.95 -16.17 7.08
CA SER A 161 -45.31 -16.16 7.65
C SER A 161 -46.42 -16.42 6.61
N ASP A 162 -46.19 -16.10 5.34
CA ASP A 162 -47.18 -16.26 4.25
C ASP A 162 -47.21 -17.69 3.65
N ARG A 163 -46.63 -18.68 4.34
CA ARG A 163 -46.63 -20.11 3.98
C ARG A 163 -47.21 -20.94 5.11
#